data_AF-A0A9J6FY95-F1
#
_entry.id   AF-A0A9J6FY95-F1
#
_cell.length_a   1.000
_cell.length_b   1.000
_cell.length_c   1.000
_cell.angle_alpha   90.00
_cell.angle_beta   90.00
_cell.angle_gamma   90.00
#
_symmetry.space_group_name_H-M   'P 1'
#
loop_
_entity.id
_entity.type
_entity.pdbx_description
1 polymer ?
#
loop_
_entity_poly.entity_id
_entity_poly.type
_entity_poly.pdbx_seq_one_letter_code
_entity_poly.pdbx_strand_id
1 'polypeptide(L)'
;MKVNIAVQLFREAPPAIRYLIKLKILKPEAEATAWFFDLVTKWYTLMSSRHPIVALSHFDRAKHQEAVGTLQLACATFTRMNMGATAHWKPSQAGLLVSTTVVLRLSEELLARRGYLYLLTARLIQDCLENIFSVVRLKKPVPSAYDVKCALKAICVSQFVHTPKTSSYNIDDSSHLADLLEPSLKKLEEDPIQQAEELENLFVIGLTEAECDIVAYIGGFLLRSVLKSIGNCKSCKAVLTDSAPGKYSSLIQLKEYVKNAGNLIQPSMSVMTILMDCEENFKTFAEMGEVMKVKKPFSSILSALQKSVKMHLGCCSLHKPTVEKLLLEKYVRTRLKIYLRQQHEHRVNGAASKTCAAANLE
;
A
#
# COMPACT_ATOMS: atom_id res chain seq x y z
N MET A 1 15.41 11.43 -0.67
CA MET A 1 14.25 11.67 -1.55
C MET A 1 13.27 10.51 -1.38
N LYS A 2 11.96 10.75 -1.26
CA LYS A 2 10.97 9.69 -0.95
C LYS A 2 10.03 9.45 -2.14
N VAL A 3 10.41 8.54 -3.05
CA VAL A 3 9.61 8.16 -4.23
C VAL A 3 8.23 7.62 -3.84
N ASN A 4 8.14 6.88 -2.73
CA ASN A 4 6.89 6.30 -2.24
C ASN A 4 5.78 7.35 -1.99
N ILE A 5 6.14 8.56 -1.53
CA ILE A 5 5.16 9.63 -1.29
C ILE A 5 4.53 10.08 -2.62
N ALA A 6 5.35 10.25 -3.66
CA ALA A 6 4.85 10.61 -4.98
C ALA A 6 3.96 9.51 -5.57
N VAL A 7 4.38 8.24 -5.47
CA VAL A 7 3.58 7.09 -5.93
C VAL A 7 2.24 7.03 -5.20
N GLN A 8 2.23 7.27 -3.88
CA GLN A 8 1.00 7.28 -3.09
C GLN A 8 0.07 8.43 -3.50
N LEU A 9 0.61 9.63 -3.76
CA LEU A 9 -0.18 10.77 -4.23
C LEU A 9 -0.93 10.41 -5.53
N PHE A 10 -0.22 9.95 -6.55
CA PHE A 10 -0.83 9.65 -7.86
C PHE A 10 -1.84 8.51 -7.79
N ARG A 11 -1.68 7.56 -6.85
CA ARG A 11 -2.59 6.43 -6.67
C ARG A 11 -3.84 6.77 -5.87
N GLU A 12 -3.69 7.50 -4.76
CA GLU A 12 -4.77 7.73 -3.80
C GLU A 12 -5.57 9.00 -4.08
N ALA A 13 -4.98 10.00 -4.75
CA ALA A 13 -5.67 11.25 -5.05
C ALA A 13 -6.80 11.13 -6.11
N PRO A 14 -6.69 10.37 -7.22
CA PRO A 14 -7.78 10.25 -8.18
C PRO A 14 -9.13 9.81 -7.57
N PRO A 15 -9.21 8.71 -6.79
CA PRO A 15 -10.49 8.31 -6.18
C PRO A 15 -10.98 9.34 -5.16
N ALA A 16 -10.09 10.00 -4.42
CA ALA A 16 -10.46 11.06 -3.48
C ALA A 16 -11.05 12.28 -4.20
N ILE A 17 -10.44 12.74 -5.30
CA ILE A 17 -10.95 13.85 -6.12
C ILE A 17 -12.35 13.52 -6.64
N ARG A 18 -12.53 12.32 -7.23
CA ARG A 18 -13.85 11.86 -7.72
C ARG A 18 -14.90 11.79 -6.63
N TYR A 19 -14.48 11.34 -5.45
CA TYR A 19 -15.37 11.29 -4.28
C TYR A 19 -15.83 12.70 -3.89
N LEU A 20 -14.93 13.69 -3.84
CA LEU A 20 -15.27 15.07 -3.54
C LEU A 20 -16.10 15.76 -4.64
N ILE A 21 -15.92 15.38 -5.91
CA ILE A 21 -16.80 15.81 -7.01
C ILE A 21 -18.21 15.23 -6.82
N LYS A 22 -18.32 13.95 -6.45
CA LYS A 22 -19.63 13.30 -6.15
C LYS A 22 -20.34 13.99 -4.99
N LEU A 23 -19.60 14.40 -3.96
CA LEU A 23 -20.12 15.20 -2.84
C LEU A 23 -20.38 16.68 -3.19
N LYS A 24 -20.15 17.10 -4.45
CA LYS A 24 -20.30 18.48 -4.93
C LYS A 24 -19.42 19.50 -4.19
N ILE A 25 -18.35 19.05 -3.54
CA ILE A 25 -17.36 19.90 -2.86
C ILE A 25 -16.37 20.46 -3.87
N LEU A 26 -15.93 19.62 -4.82
CA LEU A 26 -15.08 20.03 -5.94
C LEU A 26 -15.89 20.21 -7.21
N LYS A 27 -15.45 21.15 -8.06
CA LYS A 27 -16.06 21.36 -9.36
C LYS A 27 -15.75 20.21 -10.32
N PRO A 28 -16.61 19.93 -11.31
CA PRO A 28 -16.41 18.82 -12.25
C PRO A 28 -15.10 18.89 -13.06
N GLU A 29 -14.52 20.08 -13.25
CA GLU A 29 -13.25 20.25 -13.95
C GLU A 29 -12.08 19.57 -13.23
N ALA A 30 -12.20 19.31 -11.92
CA ALA A 30 -11.21 18.54 -11.17
C ALA A 30 -11.08 17.09 -11.67
N GLU A 31 -12.04 16.57 -12.44
CA GLU A 31 -11.93 15.25 -13.08
C GLU A 31 -10.75 15.17 -14.04
N ALA A 32 -10.38 16.28 -14.69
CA ALA A 32 -9.19 16.32 -15.55
C ALA A 32 -7.91 16.00 -14.76
N THR A 33 -7.82 16.47 -13.53
CA THR A 33 -6.70 16.16 -12.61
C THR A 33 -6.73 14.69 -12.20
N ALA A 34 -7.90 14.16 -11.84
CA ALA A 34 -8.04 12.74 -11.48
C ALA A 34 -7.65 11.83 -12.65
N TRP A 35 -8.10 12.15 -13.87
CA TRP A 35 -7.74 11.45 -15.09
C TRP A 35 -6.23 11.49 -15.36
N PHE A 36 -5.60 12.66 -15.21
CA PHE A 36 -4.15 12.79 -15.40
C PHE A 36 -3.37 11.94 -14.39
N PHE A 37 -3.78 11.94 -13.12
CA PHE A 37 -3.14 11.12 -12.09
C PHE A 37 -3.32 9.62 -12.34
N ASP A 38 -4.47 9.20 -12.84
CA ASP A 38 -4.68 7.80 -13.28
C ASP A 38 -3.74 7.44 -14.43
N LEU A 39 -3.60 8.32 -15.44
CA LEU A 39 -2.70 8.09 -16.57
C LEU A 39 -1.25 7.93 -16.09
N VAL A 40 -0.77 8.82 -15.23
CA VAL A 40 0.58 8.74 -14.65
C VAL A 40 0.75 7.47 -13.82
N THR A 41 -0.26 7.08 -13.03
CA THR A 41 -0.22 5.86 -12.21
C THR A 41 -0.14 4.60 -13.07
N LYS A 42 -0.96 4.51 -14.13
CA LYS A 42 -0.95 3.38 -15.07
C LYS A 42 0.36 3.31 -15.83
N TRP A 43 0.84 4.45 -16.34
CA TRP A 43 2.15 4.55 -16.98
C TRP A 43 3.26 4.09 -16.04
N TYR A 44 3.33 4.60 -14.81
CA TYR A 44 4.35 4.22 -13.83
C TYR A 44 4.28 2.74 -13.49
N THR A 45 3.08 2.18 -13.32
CA THR A 45 2.88 0.75 -13.04
C THR A 45 3.42 -0.13 -14.16
N LEU A 46 3.18 0.26 -15.42
CA LEU A 46 3.73 -0.44 -16.59
C LEU A 46 5.25 -0.26 -16.71
N MET A 47 5.79 0.91 -16.39
CA MET A 47 7.22 1.21 -16.48
C MET A 47 8.05 0.66 -15.30
N SER A 48 7.40 0.21 -14.23
CA SER A 48 8.03 -0.36 -13.02
C SER A 48 7.54 -1.79 -12.71
N SER A 49 7.04 -2.51 -13.72
CA SER A 49 6.47 -3.84 -13.54
C SER A 49 7.51 -4.88 -13.17
N ARG A 50 7.28 -5.57 -12.04
CA ARG A 50 8.14 -6.63 -11.47
C ARG A 50 7.55 -8.03 -11.62
N HIS A 51 6.29 -8.14 -12.02
CA HIS A 51 5.56 -9.40 -12.09
C HIS A 51 4.99 -9.65 -13.49
N PRO A 52 5.07 -10.88 -14.03
CA PRO A 52 4.58 -11.20 -15.37
C PRO A 52 3.12 -10.82 -15.63
N ILE A 53 2.28 -10.81 -14.58
CA ILE A 53 0.84 -10.48 -14.66
C ILE A 53 0.60 -9.02 -15.09
N VAL A 54 1.50 -8.11 -14.71
CA VAL A 54 1.39 -6.66 -14.96
C VAL A 54 2.41 -6.21 -16.03
N ALA A 55 3.25 -7.13 -16.49
CA ALA A 55 4.28 -6.86 -17.47
C ALA A 55 3.70 -6.71 -18.88
N LEU A 56 4.44 -6.05 -19.77
CA LEU A 56 4.15 -6.13 -21.20
C LEU A 56 4.36 -7.59 -21.62
N SER A 57 3.29 -8.26 -22.03
CA SER A 57 3.31 -9.68 -22.37
C SER A 57 2.38 -9.97 -23.54
N HIS A 58 2.58 -11.09 -24.22
CA HIS A 58 1.66 -11.59 -25.25
C HIS A 58 0.69 -12.67 -24.73
N PHE A 59 0.64 -12.88 -23.41
CA PHE A 59 -0.30 -13.84 -22.80
C PHE A 59 -1.76 -13.47 -23.05
N ASP A 60 -2.06 -12.17 -23.01
CA ASP A 60 -3.39 -11.61 -23.26
C ASP A 60 -3.24 -10.44 -24.23
N ARG A 61 -3.66 -10.66 -25.47
CA ARG A 61 -3.52 -9.68 -26.55
C ARG A 61 -4.30 -8.39 -26.28
N ALA A 62 -5.45 -8.48 -25.61
CA ALA A 62 -6.26 -7.30 -25.29
C ALA A 62 -5.55 -6.44 -24.25
N LYS A 63 -5.04 -7.06 -23.17
CA LYS A 63 -4.25 -6.35 -22.14
C LYS A 63 -2.95 -5.78 -22.69
N HIS A 64 -2.31 -6.49 -23.62
CA HIS A 64 -1.13 -5.98 -24.31
C HIS A 64 -1.43 -4.69 -25.07
N GLN A 65 -2.51 -4.69 -25.88
CA GLN A 65 -2.94 -3.53 -26.64
C GLN A 65 -3.35 -2.36 -25.73
N GLU A 66 -4.05 -2.64 -24.62
CA GLU A 66 -4.39 -1.62 -23.62
C GLU A 66 -3.13 -1.01 -22.99
N ALA A 67 -2.14 -1.83 -22.63
CA ALA A 67 -0.88 -1.37 -22.06
C ALA A 67 -0.10 -0.49 -23.04
N VAL A 68 0.04 -0.94 -24.30
CA VAL A 68 0.69 -0.14 -25.37
C VAL A 68 -0.06 1.17 -25.60
N GLY A 69 -1.39 1.12 -25.68
CA GLY A 69 -2.23 2.31 -25.84
C GLY A 69 -2.08 3.30 -24.69
N THR A 70 -1.96 2.80 -23.45
CA THR A 70 -1.70 3.63 -22.26
C THR A 70 -0.34 4.33 -22.35
N LEU A 71 0.71 3.61 -22.75
CA LEU A 71 2.05 4.18 -22.92
C LEU A 71 2.08 5.25 -24.03
N GLN A 72 1.41 4.99 -25.16
CA GLN A 72 1.29 5.95 -26.26
C GLN A 72 0.48 7.19 -25.86
N LEU A 73 -0.61 7.00 -25.09
CA LEU A 73 -1.41 8.10 -24.54
C LEU A 73 -0.59 8.96 -23.58
N ALA A 74 0.23 8.35 -22.73
CA ALA A 74 1.15 9.07 -21.86
C ALA A 74 2.14 9.92 -22.67
N CYS A 75 2.78 9.36 -23.70
CA CYS A 75 3.63 10.12 -24.60
C CYS A 75 2.88 11.30 -25.23
N ALA A 76 1.73 11.05 -25.86
CA ALA A 76 0.94 12.06 -26.54
C ALA A 76 0.47 13.20 -25.62
N THR A 77 0.17 12.88 -24.36
CA THR A 77 -0.23 13.84 -23.33
C THR A 77 0.95 14.69 -22.90
N PHE A 78 2.09 14.06 -22.57
CA PHE A 78 3.28 14.77 -22.13
C PHE A 78 3.93 15.62 -23.24
N THR A 79 3.71 15.28 -24.50
CA THR A 79 4.13 16.11 -25.65
C THR A 79 3.30 17.37 -25.80
N ARG A 80 2.00 17.31 -25.48
CA ARG A 80 1.07 18.44 -25.71
C ARG A 80 0.83 19.31 -24.49
N MET A 81 1.15 18.81 -23.29
CA MET A 81 0.95 19.55 -22.06
C MET A 81 2.02 20.61 -21.85
N ASN A 82 1.60 21.76 -21.31
CA ASN A 82 2.52 22.76 -20.78
C ASN A 82 2.88 22.42 -19.34
N MET A 83 4.14 22.60 -18.95
CA MET A 83 4.63 22.33 -17.59
C MET A 83 5.25 23.56 -16.95
N GLY A 84 4.63 24.04 -15.86
CA GLY A 84 5.07 25.22 -15.11
C GLY A 84 4.47 26.52 -15.67
N ALA A 85 4.98 27.66 -15.18
CA ALA A 85 4.50 28.98 -15.58
C ALA A 85 4.85 29.35 -17.04
N THR A 86 5.89 28.72 -17.58
CA THR A 86 6.35 28.94 -18.96
C THR A 86 6.08 27.71 -19.81
N ALA A 87 5.69 27.91 -21.07
CA ALA A 87 5.45 26.83 -22.04
C ALA A 87 6.76 26.18 -22.57
N HIS A 88 7.86 26.29 -21.81
CA HIS A 88 9.13 25.69 -22.20
C HIS A 88 9.14 24.19 -21.89
N TRP A 89 9.65 23.43 -22.86
CA TRP A 89 9.86 22.01 -22.73
C TRP A 89 10.77 21.67 -21.54
N LYS A 90 10.34 20.73 -20.70
CA LYS A 90 11.11 20.30 -19.52
C LYS A 90 11.87 19.01 -19.80
N PRO A 91 13.07 18.83 -19.21
CA PRO A 91 13.81 17.56 -19.31
C PRO A 91 13.00 16.34 -18.84
N SER A 92 12.08 16.51 -17.88
CA SER A 92 11.17 15.44 -17.43
C SER A 92 10.23 14.96 -18.54
N GLN A 93 9.75 15.84 -19.42
CA GLN A 93 8.94 15.48 -20.59
C GLN A 93 9.78 14.65 -21.57
N ALA A 94 10.99 15.14 -21.89
CA ALA A 94 11.93 14.39 -22.73
C ALA A 94 12.25 13.01 -22.16
N GLY A 95 12.55 12.94 -20.85
CA GLY A 95 12.85 11.69 -20.15
C GLY A 95 11.71 10.67 -20.21
N LEU A 96 10.46 11.12 -20.00
CA LEU A 96 9.29 10.25 -20.14
C LEU A 96 9.14 9.72 -21.57
N LEU A 97 9.28 10.59 -22.57
CA LEU A 97 9.12 10.23 -23.99
C LEU A 97 10.18 9.25 -24.45
N VAL A 98 11.46 9.52 -24.14
CA VAL A 98 12.58 8.65 -24.50
C VAL A 98 12.42 7.29 -23.82
N SER A 99 12.21 7.27 -22.50
CA SER A 99 12.09 6.01 -21.75
C SER A 99 10.93 5.15 -22.24
N THR A 100 9.77 5.77 -22.49
CA THR A 100 8.58 5.05 -22.98
C THR A 100 8.79 4.54 -24.40
N THR A 101 9.42 5.33 -25.28
CA THR A 101 9.74 4.91 -26.65
C THR A 101 10.70 3.72 -26.68
N VAL A 102 11.73 3.74 -25.82
CA VAL A 102 12.67 2.62 -25.67
C VAL A 102 11.94 1.37 -25.22
N VAL A 103 11.07 1.46 -24.22
CA VAL A 103 10.28 0.31 -23.74
C VAL A 103 9.38 -0.25 -24.84
N LEU A 104 8.69 0.61 -25.60
CA LEU A 104 7.84 0.16 -26.70
C LEU A 104 8.64 -0.58 -27.77
N ARG A 105 9.77 -0.02 -28.21
CA ARG A 105 10.64 -0.65 -29.22
C ARG A 105 11.26 -1.95 -28.73
N LEU A 106 11.72 -1.99 -27.47
CA LEU A 106 12.24 -3.21 -26.86
C LEU A 106 11.15 -4.28 -26.73
N SER A 107 9.91 -3.89 -26.42
CA SER A 107 8.80 -4.83 -26.34
C SER A 107 8.49 -5.45 -27.70
N GLU A 108 8.53 -4.66 -28.78
CA GLU A 108 8.34 -5.19 -30.14
C GLU A 108 9.47 -6.16 -30.53
N GLU A 109 10.73 -5.77 -30.32
CA GLU A 109 11.88 -6.62 -30.65
C GLU A 109 11.85 -7.93 -29.84
N LEU A 110 11.70 -7.85 -28.52
CA LEU A 110 11.78 -9.02 -27.65
C LEU A 110 10.55 -9.92 -27.77
N LEU A 111 9.34 -9.36 -27.75
CA LEU A 111 8.11 -10.15 -27.72
C LEU A 111 7.69 -10.63 -29.11
N ALA A 112 7.76 -9.76 -30.13
CA ALA A 112 7.28 -10.11 -31.47
C ALA A 112 8.36 -10.80 -32.33
N ARG A 113 9.62 -10.35 -32.26
CA ARG A 113 10.69 -10.87 -33.15
C ARG A 113 11.53 -11.97 -32.52
N ARG A 114 11.76 -11.91 -31.19
CA ARG A 114 12.59 -12.89 -30.47
C ARG A 114 11.80 -13.95 -29.70
N GLY A 115 10.48 -13.83 -29.64
CA GLY A 115 9.60 -14.83 -29.02
C GLY A 115 9.63 -14.88 -27.49
N TYR A 116 10.08 -13.81 -26.81
CA TYR A 116 9.97 -13.73 -25.36
C TYR A 116 8.50 -13.60 -24.94
N LEU A 117 8.16 -14.21 -23.80
CA LEU A 117 6.77 -14.25 -23.32
C LEU A 117 6.31 -12.92 -22.70
N TYR A 118 7.23 -12.21 -22.03
CA TYR A 118 6.97 -10.96 -21.34
C TYR A 118 8.25 -10.14 -21.11
N LEU A 119 8.10 -8.83 -20.88
CA LEU A 119 9.16 -7.87 -20.59
C LEU A 119 8.94 -7.22 -19.22
N LEU A 120 9.88 -7.45 -18.29
CA LEU A 120 9.88 -6.81 -16.96
C LEU A 120 10.58 -5.45 -17.01
N THR A 121 9.80 -4.40 -17.15
CA THR A 121 10.29 -3.00 -17.24
C THR A 121 10.99 -2.52 -15.98
N ALA A 122 10.72 -3.10 -14.80
CA ALA A 122 11.48 -2.81 -13.58
C ALA A 122 12.97 -3.22 -13.64
N ARG A 123 13.40 -3.94 -14.68
CA ARG A 123 14.82 -4.24 -14.93
C ARG A 123 15.53 -3.17 -15.75
N LEU A 124 14.78 -2.20 -16.28
CA LEU A 124 15.29 -1.10 -17.11
C LEU A 124 15.51 0.19 -16.30
N ILE A 125 15.20 0.17 -15.00
CA ILE A 125 15.39 1.29 -14.07
C ILE A 125 16.63 1.10 -13.21
N GLN A 126 17.14 2.20 -12.65
CA GLN A 126 18.37 2.22 -11.85
C GLN A 126 18.18 1.84 -10.37
N ASP A 127 16.99 1.38 -9.96
CA ASP A 127 16.69 0.99 -8.56
C ASP A 127 17.73 -0.01 -8.01
N CYS A 128 18.20 -0.95 -8.83
CA CYS A 128 19.20 -1.93 -8.40
C CYS A 128 20.53 -1.26 -8.02
N LEU A 129 20.94 -0.21 -8.72
CA LEU A 129 22.14 0.56 -8.44
C LEU A 129 21.97 1.41 -7.18
N GLU A 130 20.81 2.05 -7.01
CA GLU A 130 20.49 2.82 -5.80
C GLU A 130 20.45 1.94 -4.54
N ASN A 131 20.01 0.69 -4.67
CA ASN A 131 20.06 -0.29 -3.59
C ASN A 131 21.51 -0.63 -3.20
N ILE A 132 22.43 -0.76 -4.17
CA ILE A 132 23.86 -0.95 -3.88
C ILE A 132 24.41 0.26 -3.12
N PHE A 133 24.09 1.48 -3.54
CA PHE A 133 24.51 2.68 -2.80
C PHE A 133 23.98 2.71 -1.37
N SER A 134 22.76 2.23 -1.15
CA SER A 134 22.19 2.11 0.19
C SER A 134 23.00 1.13 1.04
N VAL A 135 23.35 -0.05 0.51
CA VAL A 135 24.19 -1.04 1.22
C VAL A 135 25.57 -0.47 1.56
N VAL A 136 26.19 0.28 0.64
CA VAL A 136 27.47 0.95 0.91
C VAL A 136 27.32 1.99 2.03
N ARG A 137 26.25 2.80 1.97
CA ARG A 137 25.98 3.86 2.96
C ARG A 137 25.55 3.34 4.32
N LEU A 138 25.04 2.11 4.42
CA LEU A 138 24.77 1.45 5.70
C LEU A 138 26.05 1.27 6.53
N LYS A 139 27.18 1.01 5.88
CA LYS A 139 28.49 0.92 6.57
C LYS A 139 29.00 2.29 6.99
N LYS A 140 28.83 3.28 6.11
CA LYS A 140 29.24 4.66 6.37
C LYS A 140 28.37 5.64 5.57
N PRO A 141 27.59 6.53 6.22
CA PRO A 141 26.64 7.40 5.52
C PRO A 141 27.25 8.28 4.42
N VAL A 142 28.50 8.72 4.62
CA VAL A 142 29.29 9.50 3.65
C VAL A 142 30.63 8.79 3.45
N PRO A 143 30.71 7.83 2.51
CA PRO A 143 31.92 7.05 2.28
C PRO A 143 32.94 7.81 1.44
N SER A 144 34.24 7.65 1.73
CA SER A 144 35.31 8.06 0.82
C SER A 144 35.41 7.09 -0.37
N ALA A 145 36.16 7.45 -1.42
CA ALA A 145 36.40 6.55 -2.55
C ALA A 145 37.03 5.20 -2.12
N TYR A 146 37.89 5.21 -1.10
CA TYR A 146 38.47 3.99 -0.52
C TYR A 146 37.41 3.15 0.18
N ASP A 147 36.53 3.78 0.96
CA ASP A 147 35.42 3.10 1.65
C ASP A 147 34.48 2.42 0.64
N VAL A 148 34.15 3.13 -0.46
CA VAL A 148 33.33 2.57 -1.54
C VAL A 148 34.02 1.36 -2.19
N LYS A 149 35.31 1.48 -2.53
CA LYS A 149 36.09 0.38 -3.11
C LYS A 149 36.09 -0.86 -2.21
N CYS A 150 36.33 -0.68 -0.92
CA CYS A 150 36.35 -1.78 0.06
C CYS A 150 34.95 -2.37 0.26
N ALA A 151 33.91 -1.55 0.35
CA ALA A 151 32.53 -2.01 0.46
C ALA A 151 32.09 -2.81 -0.77
N LEU A 152 32.41 -2.34 -1.98
CA LEU A 152 32.10 -3.05 -3.23
C LEU A 152 32.83 -4.38 -3.32
N LYS A 153 34.13 -4.44 -2.98
CA LYS A 153 34.88 -5.70 -2.90
C LYS A 153 34.18 -6.71 -1.98
N ALA A 154 33.80 -6.27 -0.78
CA ALA A 154 33.10 -7.12 0.18
C ALA A 154 31.73 -7.59 -0.33
N ILE A 155 30.95 -6.71 -0.97
CA ILE A 155 29.66 -7.07 -1.58
C ILE A 155 29.87 -8.12 -2.67
N CYS A 156 30.83 -7.93 -3.57
CA CYS A 156 31.13 -8.89 -4.63
C CYS A 156 31.50 -10.26 -4.05
N VAL A 157 32.40 -10.32 -3.06
CA VAL A 157 32.77 -11.58 -2.42
C VAL A 157 31.57 -12.23 -1.74
N SER A 158 30.76 -11.46 -1.01
CA SER A 158 29.59 -12.00 -0.30
C SER A 158 28.54 -12.64 -1.22
N GLN A 159 28.43 -12.19 -2.48
CA GLN A 159 27.53 -12.79 -3.47
C GLN A 159 27.94 -14.19 -3.89
N PHE A 160 29.25 -14.53 -3.80
CA PHE A 160 29.77 -15.86 -4.14
C PHE A 160 29.92 -16.78 -2.91
N VAL A 161 29.92 -16.21 -1.70
CA VAL A 161 30.03 -16.97 -0.44
C VAL A 161 28.66 -17.46 0.06
N HIS A 162 27.56 -16.85 -0.39
CA HIS A 162 26.23 -17.41 -0.13
C HIS A 162 25.92 -18.57 -1.09
N THR A 163 26.13 -19.80 -0.61
CA THR A 163 25.58 -21.01 -1.21
C THR A 163 24.05 -20.97 -1.14
N PRO A 164 23.33 -21.07 -2.28
CA PRO A 164 21.87 -21.14 -2.26
C PRO A 164 21.43 -22.42 -1.53
N LYS A 165 20.52 -22.29 -0.55
CA LYS A 165 19.92 -23.43 0.19
C LYS A 165 19.16 -24.46 -0.68
N THR A 166 19.12 -24.27 -1.99
CA THR A 166 18.39 -25.08 -2.98
C THR A 166 19.31 -25.66 -4.06
N SER A 167 20.63 -25.49 -3.96
CA SER A 167 21.58 -26.10 -4.89
C SER A 167 21.74 -27.60 -4.60
N SER A 168 21.87 -28.41 -5.65
CA SER A 168 22.09 -29.86 -5.55
C SER A 168 23.54 -30.27 -5.25
N TYR A 169 24.41 -29.31 -4.91
CA TYR A 169 25.79 -29.57 -4.51
C TYR A 169 25.85 -29.91 -3.01
N ASN A 170 26.69 -30.89 -2.63
CA ASN A 170 27.01 -31.15 -1.23
C ASN A 170 27.57 -29.87 -0.61
N ILE A 171 26.98 -29.47 0.53
CA ILE A 171 27.46 -28.37 1.35
C ILE A 171 28.83 -28.80 1.88
N ASP A 172 29.86 -28.01 1.56
CA ASP A 172 31.17 -28.14 2.19
C ASP A 172 31.03 -27.67 3.64
N ASP A 173 31.41 -28.50 4.62
CA ASP A 173 31.29 -28.23 6.05
C ASP A 173 32.28 -27.14 6.54
N SER A 174 32.87 -26.36 5.62
CA SER A 174 33.78 -25.29 5.95
C SER A 174 33.00 -24.06 6.42
N SER A 175 33.22 -23.68 7.67
CA SER A 175 32.68 -22.44 8.23
C SER A 175 33.28 -21.25 7.49
N HIS A 176 32.44 -20.46 6.82
CA HIS A 176 32.90 -19.28 6.13
C HIS A 176 33.12 -18.15 7.14
N LEU A 177 34.20 -17.36 6.96
CA LEU A 177 34.51 -16.17 7.78
C LEU A 177 33.37 -15.15 7.84
N ALA A 178 32.40 -15.22 6.92
CA ALA A 178 31.19 -14.40 6.94
C ALA A 178 30.19 -14.80 8.03
N ASP A 179 30.14 -16.08 8.42
CA ASP A 179 29.24 -16.59 9.46
C ASP A 179 29.67 -16.12 10.87
N LEU A 180 30.95 -15.77 11.04
CA LEU A 180 31.50 -15.14 12.24
C LEU A 180 31.10 -13.67 12.43
N LEU A 181 30.53 -13.03 11.40
CA LEU A 181 30.16 -11.62 11.40
C LEU A 181 28.65 -11.38 11.53
N GLU A 182 27.82 -12.43 11.62
CA GLU A 182 26.38 -12.30 11.88
C GLU A 182 26.15 -11.95 13.36
N PRO A 183 25.62 -10.76 13.69
CA PRO A 183 25.12 -10.53 15.03
C PRO A 183 23.86 -11.39 15.19
N SER A 184 23.93 -12.37 16.09
CA SER A 184 22.80 -13.20 16.50
C SER A 184 21.64 -12.33 16.98
N LEU A 185 20.73 -11.97 16.08
CA LEU A 185 19.46 -11.32 16.41
C LEU A 185 18.56 -12.36 17.08
N LYS A 186 18.77 -12.57 18.38
CA LYS A 186 17.83 -13.30 19.23
C LYS A 186 16.49 -12.56 19.20
N LYS A 187 15.50 -13.13 18.51
CA LYS A 187 14.10 -12.80 18.73
C LYS A 187 13.75 -13.27 20.14
N LEU A 188 13.48 -12.32 21.03
CA LEU A 188 12.80 -12.59 22.29
C LEU A 188 11.33 -12.92 21.95
N GLU A 189 10.93 -14.16 22.21
CA GLU A 189 9.53 -14.55 22.28
C GLU A 189 9.01 -14.14 23.66
N GLU A 190 7.94 -13.35 23.71
CA GLU A 190 7.21 -13.04 24.95
C GLU A 190 5.86 -13.76 24.94
N ASP A 191 5.61 -14.55 25.99
CA ASP A 191 4.34 -15.22 26.28
C ASP A 191 3.27 -14.24 26.82
N PRO A 192 1.96 -14.41 26.51
CA PRO A 192 0.96 -13.41 26.83
C PRO A 192 -0.03 -13.85 27.92
N ILE A 193 0.16 -13.45 29.18
CA ILE A 193 -0.95 -13.35 30.15
C ILE A 193 -0.69 -12.17 31.09
N GLN A 194 -1.38 -11.03 30.93
CA GLN A 194 -1.55 -10.03 32.02
C GLN A 194 -2.54 -8.91 31.67
N GLN A 195 -3.29 -8.52 32.69
CA GLN A 195 -4.53 -7.74 32.73
C GLN A 195 -4.53 -6.43 31.90
N ALA A 196 -5.65 -6.19 31.23
CA ALA A 196 -5.94 -4.97 30.47
C ALA A 196 -6.47 -3.87 31.40
N GLU A 197 -6.08 -2.62 31.14
CA GLU A 197 -6.61 -1.44 31.83
C GLU A 197 -8.07 -1.20 31.39
N GLU A 198 -8.97 -0.97 32.35
CA GLU A 198 -10.40 -0.75 32.06
C GLU A 198 -10.62 0.66 31.49
N LEU A 199 -11.23 0.72 30.31
CA LEU A 199 -11.73 1.96 29.70
C LEU A 199 -13.23 2.04 29.99
N GLU A 200 -13.67 3.14 30.61
CA GLU A 200 -15.10 3.38 30.88
C GLU A 200 -15.88 3.67 29.57
N ASN A 201 -17.17 3.33 29.57
CA ASN A 201 -18.07 3.58 28.44
C ASN A 201 -18.31 5.09 28.30
N LEU A 202 -17.77 5.66 27.24
CA LEU A 202 -17.81 7.09 26.97
C LEU A 202 -18.85 7.43 25.89
N PHE A 203 -19.21 8.71 25.80
CA PHE A 203 -20.16 9.22 24.82
C PHE A 203 -19.76 8.86 23.39
N VAL A 204 -20.72 8.37 22.60
CA VAL A 204 -20.52 7.88 21.24
C VAL A 204 -20.54 9.05 20.27
N ILE A 205 -19.49 9.20 19.47
CA ILE A 205 -19.39 10.26 18.45
C ILE A 205 -19.85 9.69 17.12
N GLY A 206 -20.92 10.24 16.56
CA GLY A 206 -21.46 9.81 15.27
C GLY A 206 -20.49 10.02 14.10
N LEU A 207 -20.56 9.10 13.13
CA LEU A 207 -19.75 9.16 11.91
C LEU A 207 -20.41 10.01 10.82
N THR A 208 -19.58 10.74 10.09
CA THR A 208 -19.95 11.36 8.81
C THR A 208 -20.14 10.30 7.72
N GLU A 209 -20.85 10.66 6.65
CA GLU A 209 -21.04 9.76 5.49
C GLU A 209 -19.70 9.34 4.85
N ALA A 210 -18.73 10.26 4.80
CA ALA A 210 -17.38 9.99 4.30
C ALA A 210 -16.60 9.02 5.20
N GLU A 211 -16.73 9.14 6.52
CA GLU A 211 -16.15 8.16 7.45
C GLU A 211 -16.78 6.78 7.27
N CYS A 212 -18.09 6.70 7.00
CA CYS A 212 -18.75 5.43 6.71
C CYS A 212 -18.22 4.79 5.41
N ASP A 213 -18.03 5.55 4.33
CA ASP A 213 -17.41 5.02 3.09
C ASP A 213 -15.96 4.53 3.32
N ILE A 214 -15.19 5.21 4.18
CA ILE A 214 -13.83 4.79 4.56
C ILE A 214 -13.88 3.48 5.37
N VAL A 215 -14.77 3.41 6.36
CA VAL A 215 -14.97 2.22 7.20
C VAL A 215 -15.40 1.03 6.34
N ALA A 216 -16.27 1.23 5.36
CA ALA A 216 -16.66 0.19 4.41
C ALA A 216 -15.47 -0.35 3.59
N TYR A 217 -14.62 0.55 3.07
CA TYR A 217 -13.40 0.16 2.35
C TYR A 217 -12.41 -0.62 3.24
N ILE A 218 -12.19 -0.18 4.48
CA ILE A 218 -11.38 -0.91 5.46
C ILE A 218 -12.04 -2.25 5.79
N GLY A 219 -13.36 -2.28 5.96
CA GLY A 219 -14.14 -3.49 6.22
C GLY A 219 -13.93 -4.56 5.16
N GLY A 220 -13.96 -4.19 3.87
CA GLY A 220 -13.67 -5.11 2.77
C GLY A 220 -12.27 -5.72 2.86
N PHE A 221 -11.27 -4.91 3.24
CA PHE A 221 -9.91 -5.38 3.48
C PHE A 221 -9.81 -6.34 4.68
N LEU A 222 -10.49 -6.05 5.79
CA LEU A 222 -10.53 -6.90 6.98
C LEU A 222 -11.19 -8.25 6.67
N LEU A 223 -12.33 -8.22 5.97
CA LEU A 223 -13.09 -9.41 5.58
C LEU A 223 -12.28 -10.36 4.73
N ARG A 224 -11.32 -9.90 3.92
CA ARG A 224 -10.44 -10.81 3.16
C ARG A 224 -9.73 -11.84 4.06
N SER A 225 -9.29 -11.41 5.24
CA SER A 225 -8.64 -12.30 6.20
C SER A 225 -9.65 -13.22 6.88
N VAL A 226 -10.82 -12.70 7.25
CA VAL A 226 -11.90 -13.45 7.88
C VAL A 226 -12.43 -14.54 6.94
N LEU A 227 -12.67 -14.20 5.68
CA LEU A 227 -13.11 -15.13 4.63
C LEU A 227 -12.10 -16.25 4.39
N LYS A 228 -10.79 -15.97 4.50
CA LYS A 228 -9.75 -17.01 4.41
C LYS A 228 -9.83 -17.99 5.58
N SER A 229 -10.16 -17.51 6.79
CA SER A 229 -10.24 -18.33 8.00
C SER A 229 -11.48 -19.21 8.07
N ILE A 230 -12.62 -18.80 7.49
CA ILE A 230 -13.84 -19.62 7.42
C ILE A 230 -13.85 -20.63 6.26
N GLY A 231 -12.86 -20.56 5.36
CA GLY A 231 -12.78 -21.43 4.18
C GLY A 231 -13.95 -21.26 3.21
N ASN A 232 -14.48 -22.37 2.69
CA ASN A 232 -15.51 -22.39 1.63
C ASN A 232 -16.95 -22.37 2.17
N CYS A 233 -17.18 -21.85 3.37
CA CYS A 233 -18.52 -21.78 3.96
C CYS A 233 -19.40 -20.76 3.22
N LYS A 234 -20.30 -21.25 2.34
CA LYS A 234 -21.17 -20.41 1.51
C LYS A 234 -22.16 -19.58 2.32
N SER A 235 -22.72 -20.13 3.40
CA SER A 235 -23.68 -19.43 4.27
C SER A 235 -23.03 -18.25 4.98
N CYS A 236 -21.88 -18.44 5.62
CA CYS A 236 -21.14 -17.35 6.27
C CYS A 236 -20.66 -16.30 5.25
N LYS A 237 -20.22 -16.73 4.07
CA LYS A 237 -19.81 -15.78 3.01
C LYS A 237 -20.99 -14.88 2.59
N ALA A 238 -22.17 -15.45 2.36
CA ALA A 238 -23.36 -14.69 1.99
C ALA A 238 -23.81 -13.69 3.07
N VAL A 239 -23.58 -14.00 4.35
CA VAL A 239 -23.91 -13.11 5.47
C VAL A 239 -22.90 -11.98 5.62
N LEU A 240 -21.63 -12.23 5.29
CA LEU A 240 -20.54 -11.27 5.52
C LEU A 240 -20.31 -10.30 4.35
N THR A 241 -20.70 -10.69 3.14
CA THR A 241 -20.43 -9.90 1.93
C THR A 241 -21.67 -9.70 1.10
N ASP A 242 -21.83 -8.49 0.54
CA ASP A 242 -22.85 -8.21 -0.46
C ASP A 242 -22.30 -8.39 -1.87
N SER A 243 -23.14 -8.87 -2.78
CA SER A 243 -22.81 -9.00 -4.21
C SER A 243 -23.03 -7.69 -4.98
N ALA A 244 -23.80 -6.75 -4.42
CA ALA A 244 -24.14 -5.48 -5.03
C ALA A 244 -23.58 -4.31 -4.21
N PRO A 245 -23.29 -3.17 -4.88
CA PRO A 245 -22.86 -1.97 -4.18
C PRO A 245 -23.96 -1.44 -3.26
N GLY A 246 -23.69 -1.48 -1.95
CA GLY A 246 -24.57 -0.94 -0.91
C GLY A 246 -24.43 0.58 -0.72
N LYS A 247 -25.08 1.11 0.33
CA LYS A 247 -25.12 2.54 0.67
C LYS A 247 -23.73 3.19 0.77
N TYR A 248 -22.75 2.49 1.34
CA TYR A 248 -21.39 2.98 1.62
C TYR A 248 -20.32 2.40 0.67
N SER A 249 -20.72 2.05 -0.56
CA SER A 249 -19.82 1.40 -1.55
C SER A 249 -19.07 2.38 -2.43
N SER A 250 -19.31 3.70 -2.30
CA SER A 250 -18.82 4.73 -3.22
C SER A 250 -17.30 4.71 -3.32
N LEU A 251 -16.61 4.67 -2.18
CA LEU A 251 -15.15 4.67 -2.16
C LEU A 251 -14.57 3.34 -2.68
N ILE A 252 -15.26 2.22 -2.42
CA ILE A 252 -14.83 0.89 -2.88
C ILE A 252 -14.87 0.83 -4.41
N GLN A 253 -15.95 1.32 -5.02
CA GLN A 253 -16.07 1.41 -6.48
C GLN A 253 -14.98 2.31 -7.08
N LEU A 254 -14.71 3.46 -6.47
CA LEU A 254 -13.70 4.41 -6.96
C LEU A 254 -12.27 3.87 -6.85
N LYS A 255 -11.99 3.03 -5.83
CA LYS A 255 -10.67 2.41 -5.62
C LYS A 255 -10.47 1.09 -6.38
N GLU A 256 -11.49 0.63 -7.10
CA GLU A 256 -11.38 -0.59 -7.86
C GLU A 256 -10.44 -0.43 -9.07
N TYR A 257 -9.39 -1.25 -9.13
CA TYR A 257 -8.38 -1.16 -10.19
C TYR A 257 -8.95 -1.48 -11.57
N VAL A 258 -9.77 -2.53 -11.67
CA VAL A 258 -10.50 -2.89 -12.89
C VAL A 258 -11.95 -2.47 -12.68
N LYS A 259 -12.38 -1.42 -13.39
CA LYS A 259 -13.73 -0.87 -13.25
C LYS A 259 -14.79 -1.96 -13.47
N ASN A 260 -15.73 -2.08 -12.53
CA ASN A 260 -16.87 -3.00 -12.57
C ASN A 260 -16.50 -4.49 -12.52
N ALA A 261 -15.30 -4.85 -12.07
CA ALA A 261 -14.89 -6.25 -12.00
C ALA A 261 -15.40 -6.98 -10.74
N GLY A 262 -15.80 -6.25 -9.70
CA GLY A 262 -16.23 -6.84 -8.43
C GLY A 262 -15.09 -7.54 -7.65
N ASN A 263 -13.86 -7.08 -7.84
CA ASN A 263 -12.66 -7.67 -7.20
C ASN A 263 -12.49 -7.25 -5.73
N LEU A 264 -13.00 -6.08 -5.37
CA LEU A 264 -12.98 -5.60 -3.98
C LEU A 264 -14.21 -6.11 -3.23
N ILE A 265 -13.98 -6.62 -2.02
CA ILE A 265 -15.03 -7.17 -1.18
C ILE A 265 -15.92 -6.05 -0.66
N GLN A 266 -17.24 -6.19 -0.88
CA GLN A 266 -18.26 -5.33 -0.31
C GLN A 266 -18.72 -5.95 1.03
N PRO A 267 -18.54 -5.29 2.18
CA PRO A 267 -19.13 -5.75 3.43
C PRO A 267 -20.65 -5.72 3.37
N SER A 268 -21.30 -6.70 4.00
CA SER A 268 -22.75 -6.64 4.18
C SER A 268 -23.16 -5.52 5.14
N MET A 269 -24.42 -5.09 5.09
CA MET A 269 -24.94 -4.09 6.02
C MET A 269 -24.79 -4.50 7.49
N SER A 270 -24.93 -5.79 7.83
CA SER A 270 -24.72 -6.28 9.19
C SER A 270 -23.29 -6.11 9.67
N VAL A 271 -22.30 -6.38 8.80
CA VAL A 271 -20.88 -6.13 9.10
C VAL A 271 -20.63 -4.63 9.19
N MET A 272 -21.29 -3.83 8.34
CA MET A 272 -21.13 -2.39 8.33
C MET A 272 -21.59 -1.74 9.63
N THR A 273 -22.77 -2.09 10.15
CA THR A 273 -23.27 -1.58 11.45
C THR A 273 -22.27 -1.85 12.56
N ILE A 274 -21.75 -3.08 12.63
CA ILE A 274 -20.72 -3.47 13.59
C ILE A 274 -19.47 -2.60 13.47
N LEU A 275 -18.97 -2.39 12.25
CA LEU A 275 -17.74 -1.61 12.03
C LEU A 275 -17.95 -0.12 12.32
N MET A 276 -19.15 0.40 12.09
CA MET A 276 -19.53 1.75 12.51
C MET A 276 -19.50 1.87 14.02
N ASP A 277 -20.17 0.97 14.76
CA ASP A 277 -20.14 0.96 16.22
C ASP A 277 -18.70 0.89 16.76
N CYS A 278 -17.85 0.05 16.13
CA CYS A 278 -16.43 -0.04 16.48
C CYS A 278 -15.66 1.27 16.23
N GLU A 279 -15.95 2.01 15.16
CA GLU A 279 -15.28 3.28 14.83
C GLU A 279 -15.76 4.42 15.72
N GLU A 280 -17.05 4.49 16.04
CA GLU A 280 -17.57 5.50 16.97
C GLU A 280 -16.92 5.35 18.35
N ASN A 281 -16.84 4.13 18.87
CA ASN A 281 -16.14 3.84 20.14
C ASN A 281 -14.64 4.16 20.05
N PHE A 282 -13.98 3.76 18.96
CA PHE A 282 -12.54 4.03 18.79
C PHE A 282 -12.24 5.52 18.71
N LYS A 283 -13.08 6.29 18.02
CA LYS A 283 -12.95 7.74 17.87
C LYS A 283 -13.03 8.44 19.22
N THR A 284 -13.95 8.03 20.08
CA THR A 284 -14.03 8.52 21.46
C THR A 284 -12.72 8.27 22.24
N PHE A 285 -12.15 7.07 22.16
CA PHE A 285 -10.85 6.79 22.79
C PHE A 285 -9.72 7.65 22.23
N ALA A 286 -9.73 7.90 20.92
CA ALA A 286 -8.72 8.70 20.24
C ALA A 286 -8.79 10.19 20.62
N GLU A 287 -9.99 10.78 20.66
CA GLU A 287 -10.19 12.20 20.97
C GLU A 287 -9.87 12.53 22.43
N MET A 288 -10.14 11.62 23.36
CA MET A 288 -9.79 11.79 24.78
C MET A 288 -8.29 11.55 25.07
N GLY A 289 -7.52 11.16 24.05
CA GLY A 289 -6.10 10.87 24.18
C GLY A 289 -5.78 9.60 24.96
N GLU A 290 -6.80 8.80 25.30
CA GLU A 290 -6.68 7.59 26.13
C GLU A 290 -5.82 6.52 25.45
N VAL A 291 -5.86 6.44 24.12
CA VAL A 291 -5.05 5.48 23.33
C VAL A 291 -3.55 5.62 23.62
N MET A 292 -3.07 6.83 23.94
CA MET A 292 -1.64 7.09 24.21
C MET A 292 -1.28 6.99 25.71
N LYS A 293 -2.27 7.03 26.60
CA LYS A 293 -2.08 6.93 28.06
C LYS A 293 -2.01 5.49 28.53
N VAL A 294 -2.73 4.61 27.85
CA VAL A 294 -2.84 3.19 28.19
C VAL A 294 -1.54 2.45 27.89
N LYS A 295 -1.06 1.63 28.83
CA LYS A 295 0.19 0.86 28.66
C LYS A 295 0.10 -0.23 27.58
N LYS A 296 -1.08 -0.86 27.47
CA LYS A 296 -1.37 -1.94 26.51
C LYS A 296 -2.60 -1.60 25.66
N PRO A 297 -2.49 -0.64 24.71
CA PRO A 297 -3.64 -0.08 23.99
C PRO A 297 -4.41 -1.13 23.19
N PHE A 298 -3.74 -2.15 22.65
CA PHE A 298 -4.42 -3.20 21.90
C PHE A 298 -5.39 -4.00 22.76
N SER A 299 -4.96 -4.50 23.93
CA SER A 299 -5.78 -5.35 24.79
C SER A 299 -6.90 -4.58 25.49
N SER A 300 -6.63 -3.34 25.93
CA SER A 300 -7.63 -2.50 26.60
C SER A 300 -8.75 -2.10 25.64
N ILE A 301 -8.41 -1.64 24.43
CA ILE A 301 -9.40 -1.26 23.42
C ILE A 301 -10.19 -2.48 22.95
N LEU A 302 -9.53 -3.63 22.76
CA LEU A 302 -10.22 -4.87 22.37
C LEU A 302 -11.24 -5.29 23.44
N SER A 303 -10.84 -5.28 24.71
CA SER A 303 -11.74 -5.60 25.84
C SER A 303 -12.91 -4.63 25.92
N ALA A 304 -12.66 -3.33 25.74
CA ALA A 304 -13.71 -2.31 25.75
C ALA A 304 -14.72 -2.53 24.60
N LEU A 305 -14.24 -2.76 23.38
CA LEU A 305 -15.10 -3.03 22.22
C LEU A 305 -15.88 -4.34 22.35
N GLN A 306 -15.31 -5.37 22.98
CA GLN A 306 -16.03 -6.62 23.26
C GLN A 306 -17.19 -6.41 24.25
N LYS A 307 -17.07 -5.45 25.17
CA LYS A 307 -18.14 -5.08 26.11
C LYS A 307 -19.18 -4.17 25.46
N SER A 308 -18.77 -3.23 24.61
CA SER A 308 -19.66 -2.19 24.06
C SER A 308 -20.34 -2.55 22.74
N VAL A 309 -19.71 -3.37 21.88
CA VAL A 309 -20.21 -3.68 20.55
C VAL A 309 -20.95 -5.02 20.52
N LYS A 310 -22.22 -4.98 20.14
CA LYS A 310 -23.09 -6.15 20.05
C LYS A 310 -22.93 -6.86 18.70
N MET A 311 -22.14 -7.93 18.65
CA MET A 311 -21.95 -8.72 17.43
C MET A 311 -23.19 -9.58 17.09
N HIS A 312 -24.03 -9.10 16.16
CA HIS A 312 -25.18 -9.85 15.66
C HIS A 312 -24.95 -10.27 14.21
N LEU A 313 -24.05 -11.25 14.01
CA LEU A 313 -23.78 -11.84 12.70
C LEU A 313 -24.56 -13.14 12.55
N GLY A 314 -25.34 -13.27 11.48
CA GLY A 314 -26.09 -14.50 11.10
C GLY A 314 -25.19 -15.66 10.63
N CYS A 315 -23.94 -15.72 11.08
CA CYS A 315 -22.99 -16.78 10.74
C CYS A 315 -23.41 -18.11 11.39
N CYS A 316 -23.00 -19.24 10.79
CA CYS A 316 -23.27 -20.55 11.38
C CYS A 316 -22.57 -20.70 12.75
N SER A 317 -23.13 -21.55 13.62
CA SER A 317 -22.64 -21.78 14.98
C SER A 317 -21.16 -22.17 15.06
N LEU A 318 -20.65 -22.87 14.05
CA LEU A 318 -19.24 -23.29 13.96
C LEU A 318 -18.28 -22.12 13.71
N HIS A 319 -18.65 -21.16 12.86
CA HIS A 319 -17.75 -20.07 12.44
C HIS A 319 -17.99 -18.77 13.20
N LYS A 320 -19.17 -18.58 13.80
CA LYS A 320 -19.53 -17.38 14.55
C LYS A 320 -18.43 -16.91 15.53
N PRO A 321 -17.91 -17.75 16.47
CA PRO A 321 -16.91 -17.29 17.43
C PRO A 321 -15.58 -16.87 16.75
N THR A 322 -15.19 -17.59 15.70
CA THR A 322 -13.97 -17.28 14.94
C THR A 322 -14.10 -15.96 14.18
N VAL A 323 -15.25 -15.72 13.54
CA VAL A 323 -15.53 -14.51 12.78
C VAL A 323 -15.55 -13.28 13.69
N GLU A 324 -16.29 -13.34 14.80
CA GLU A 324 -16.42 -12.23 15.74
C GLU A 324 -15.07 -11.83 16.34
N LYS A 325 -14.30 -12.83 16.81
CA LYS A 325 -12.95 -12.62 17.36
C LYS A 325 -12.01 -12.01 16.32
N LEU A 326 -11.93 -12.61 15.12
CA LEU A 326 -10.99 -12.15 14.09
C LEU A 326 -11.36 -10.76 13.57
N LEU A 327 -12.65 -10.46 13.41
CA LEU A 327 -13.10 -9.16 12.92
C LEU A 327 -12.68 -8.05 13.89
N LEU A 328 -12.96 -8.21 15.18
CA LEU A 328 -12.58 -7.24 16.21
C LEU A 328 -11.07 -7.10 16.37
N GLU A 329 -10.33 -8.22 16.47
CA GLU A 329 -8.86 -8.19 16.61
C GLU A 329 -8.18 -7.50 15.42
N LYS A 330 -8.64 -7.80 14.21
CA LYS A 330 -8.10 -7.21 12.98
C LYS A 330 -8.48 -5.74 12.86
N TYR A 331 -9.69 -5.37 13.25
CA TYR A 331 -10.14 -3.99 13.29
C TYR A 331 -9.26 -3.17 14.23
N VAL A 332 -9.16 -3.55 15.53
CA VAL A 332 -8.37 -2.82 16.53
C VAL A 332 -6.90 -2.71 16.10
N ARG A 333 -6.31 -3.81 15.62
CA ARG A 333 -4.91 -3.80 15.16
C ARG A 333 -4.69 -2.84 14.00
N THR A 334 -5.60 -2.84 13.03
CA THR A 334 -5.50 -1.99 11.84
C THR A 334 -5.70 -0.52 12.22
N ARG A 335 -6.74 -0.24 13.02
CA ARG A 335 -7.10 1.13 13.40
C ARG A 335 -6.07 1.77 14.33
N LEU A 336 -5.54 1.02 15.30
CA LEU A 336 -4.46 1.47 16.17
C LEU A 336 -3.20 1.80 15.36
N LYS A 337 -2.85 0.96 14.37
CA LYS A 337 -1.70 1.23 13.50
C LYS A 337 -1.89 2.51 12.66
N ILE A 338 -3.11 2.75 12.16
CA ILE A 338 -3.44 4.00 11.45
C ILE A 338 -3.31 5.19 12.38
N TYR A 339 -3.91 5.11 13.58
CA TYR A 339 -3.87 6.18 14.57
C TYR A 339 -2.44 6.55 15.00
N LEU A 340 -1.61 5.55 15.35
CA LEU A 340 -0.22 5.78 15.76
C LEU A 340 0.62 6.41 14.65
N ARG A 341 0.36 6.06 13.38
CA ARG A 341 1.01 6.70 12.23
C ARG A 341 0.61 8.17 12.10
N GLN A 342 -0.69 8.47 12.20
CA GLN A 342 -1.19 9.85 12.17
C GLN A 342 -0.56 10.70 13.29
N GLN A 343 -0.51 10.17 14.51
CA GLN A 343 0.13 10.85 15.65
C GLN A 343 1.62 11.08 15.43
N HIS A 344 2.34 10.10 14.86
CA HIS A 344 3.75 10.26 14.52
C HIS A 344 3.95 11.36 13.47
N GLU A 345 3.12 11.40 12.43
CA GLU A 345 3.16 12.44 11.39
C GLU A 345 2.87 13.83 11.97
N HIS A 346 1.89 13.98 12.87
CA HIS A 346 1.63 15.24 13.56
C HIS A 346 2.81 15.71 14.41
N ARG A 347 3.47 14.79 15.14
CA ARG A 347 4.68 15.11 15.93
C ARG A 347 5.86 15.48 15.04
N VAL A 348 6.09 14.74 13.96
CA VAL A 348 7.17 15.01 13.01
C VAL A 348 6.93 16.32 12.28
N ASN A 349 5.70 16.65 11.90
CA ASN A 349 5.39 17.96 11.28
C ASN A 349 5.50 19.12 12.28
N GLY A 350 5.19 18.89 13.57
CA GLY A 350 5.43 19.87 14.64
C GLY A 350 6.92 20.07 14.97
N ALA A 351 7.74 19.04 14.77
CA ALA A 351 9.20 19.07 14.94
C ALA A 351 9.98 19.24 13.62
N ALA A 352 9.29 19.31 12.49
CA ALA A 352 9.91 19.46 11.17
C ALA A 352 10.47 20.88 11.09
N SER A 353 11.79 20.90 11.18
CA SER A 353 12.66 22.06 11.13
C SER A 353 12.21 23.09 10.08
N LYS A 354 12.06 24.34 10.53
CA LYS A 354 12.14 25.55 9.71
C LYS A 354 13.54 25.65 9.08
N THR A 355 13.87 24.77 8.13
CA THR A 355 15.17 24.83 7.44
C THR A 355 15.02 24.77 5.92
N CYS A 356 15.47 25.88 5.33
CA CYS A 356 16.19 26.02 4.06
C CYS A 356 15.43 25.98 2.72
N ALA A 357 14.11 26.23 2.68
CA ALA A 357 13.44 26.55 1.40
C ALA A 357 12.50 27.76 1.43
N ALA A 358 12.24 28.35 2.60
CA ALA A 358 11.30 29.47 2.75
C ALA A 358 11.97 30.86 2.91
N ALA A 359 13.25 31.00 2.55
CA ALA A 359 14.00 32.24 2.71
C ALA A 359 14.22 33.03 1.41
N ASN A 360 13.69 32.60 0.26
CA ASN A 360 13.88 33.29 -1.03
C ASN A 360 12.56 33.45 -1.81
N LEU A 361 11.50 33.88 -1.13
CA LEU A 361 10.31 34.42 -1.77
C LEU A 361 9.87 35.66 -0.96
N GLU A 362 10.64 36.73 -1.10
CA GLU A 362 10.14 38.11 -1.09
C GLU A 362 10.39 38.70 -2.47
#